data_AF-A0A0C9W8I2-F1
#
_entry.id   AF-A0A0C9W8I2-F1
#
_cell.length_a   1.000
_cell.length_b   1.000
_cell.length_c   1.000
_cell.angle_alpha   90.00
_cell.angle_beta   90.00
_cell.angle_gamma   90.00
#
_symmetry.space_group_name_H-M   'P 1'
#
loop_
_entity.id
_entity.type
_entity.pdbx_description
1 polymer ?
#
loop_
_entity_poly.entity_id
_entity_poly.type
_entity_poly.pdbx_seq_one_letter_code
_entity_poly.pdbx_strand_id
1 'polypeptide(L)'
;ELKIGTPIDYDGSHSTALSWLYSVKAYLLINKDAYNDDDKKVAYALSYMKIGVAFAWATSYYEQCLRGSTPSFGKFDDFEKAFKTSFEPTDSAAEAIAKLRTLKMK
;
A
#
# COMPACT_ATOMS: atom_id res chain seq x y z
N GLU A 1 -10.39 -5.41 -15.95
CA GLU A 1 -9.05 -5.12 -15.39
C GLU A 1 -8.00 -5.98 -16.07
N LEU A 2 -6.81 -5.43 -16.27
CA LEU A 2 -5.63 -6.14 -16.71
C LEU A 2 -4.92 -6.73 -15.47
N LYS A 3 -4.65 -8.04 -15.48
CA LYS A 3 -3.99 -8.75 -14.37
C LYS A 3 -2.46 -8.59 -14.35
N ILE A 4 -1.94 -7.51 -14.91
CA ILE A 4 -0.50 -7.24 -15.00
C ILE A 4 -0.04 -6.59 -13.71
N GLY A 5 1.03 -7.11 -13.09
CA GLY A 5 1.60 -6.50 -11.88
C GLY A 5 0.67 -6.54 -10.67
N THR A 6 -0.21 -7.55 -10.59
CA THR A 6 -1.07 -7.75 -9.41
C THR A 6 -0.20 -7.87 -8.16
N PRO A 7 -0.46 -7.07 -7.10
CA PRO A 7 0.27 -7.17 -5.85
C PRO A 7 0.16 -8.56 -5.23
N ILE A 8 1.19 -8.95 -4.48
CA ILE A 8 1.10 -10.09 -3.56
C ILE A 8 0.50 -9.62 -2.23
N ASP A 9 0.09 -10.58 -1.40
CA ASP A 9 -0.34 -10.26 -0.05
C ASP A 9 0.80 -9.65 0.76
N TYR A 10 0.49 -8.57 1.47
CA TYR A 10 1.43 -7.88 2.35
C TYR A 10 1.21 -8.34 3.79
N ASP A 11 2.31 -8.66 4.47
CA ASP A 11 2.34 -9.17 5.84
C ASP A 11 2.66 -8.10 6.90
N GLY A 12 3.05 -6.90 6.47
CA GLY A 12 3.52 -5.83 7.36
C GLY A 12 5.05 -5.69 7.43
N SER A 13 5.81 -6.44 6.61
CA SER A 13 7.27 -6.40 6.61
C SER A 13 7.83 -5.06 6.12
N HIS A 14 8.50 -4.35 7.02
CA HIS A 14 9.20 -3.09 6.74
C HIS A 14 10.12 -3.15 5.51
N SER A 15 10.81 -4.28 5.32
CA SER A 15 11.76 -4.48 4.22
C SER A 15 11.10 -4.53 2.84
N THR A 16 9.80 -4.83 2.77
CA THR A 16 9.03 -4.98 1.51
C THR A 16 7.95 -3.92 1.33
N ALA A 17 7.75 -3.03 2.32
CA ALA A 17 6.70 -2.01 2.34
C ALA A 17 6.68 -1.14 1.07
N LEU A 18 7.84 -0.57 0.71
CA LEU A 18 7.97 0.29 -0.47
C LEU A 18 7.72 -0.47 -1.78
N SER A 19 8.30 -1.66 -1.93
CA SER A 19 8.10 -2.49 -3.14
C SER A 19 6.64 -2.89 -3.31
N TRP A 20 5.96 -3.23 -2.22
CA TRP A 20 4.55 -3.57 -2.24
C TRP A 20 3.70 -2.35 -2.63
N LEU A 21 3.93 -1.19 -2.01
CA LEU A 21 3.19 0.02 -2.32
C LEU A 21 3.36 0.44 -3.80
N TYR A 22 4.56 0.31 -4.36
CA TYR A 22 4.76 0.58 -5.78
C TYR A 22 4.03 -0.41 -6.69
N SER A 23 3.94 -1.68 -6.31
CA SER A 23 3.15 -2.67 -7.08
C SER A 23 1.66 -2.29 -7.11
N VAL A 24 1.11 -1.85 -5.97
CA VAL A 24 -0.27 -1.34 -5.87
C VAL A 24 -0.44 -0.14 -6.81
N LYS A 25 0.44 0.86 -6.73
CA LYS A 25 0.35 2.08 -7.56
C LYS A 25 0.46 1.78 -9.05
N ALA A 26 1.34 0.85 -9.45
CA ALA A 26 1.46 0.42 -10.83
C ALA A 26 0.16 -0.23 -11.34
N TYR A 27 -0.43 -1.13 -10.55
CA TYR A 27 -1.70 -1.77 -10.91
C TYR A 27 -2.83 -0.75 -11.05
N LEU A 28 -2.95 0.17 -10.09
CA LEU A 28 -3.96 1.24 -10.11
C LEU A 28 -3.81 2.16 -11.33
N LEU A 29 -2.57 2.48 -11.73
CA LEU A 29 -2.31 3.28 -12.92
C LEU A 29 -2.74 2.56 -14.20
N ILE A 30 -2.40 1.28 -14.33
CA ILE A 30 -2.77 0.45 -15.49
C ILE A 30 -4.29 0.27 -15.57
N ASN A 31 -4.96 0.19 -14.41
CA ASN A 31 -6.40 -0.02 -14.29
C ASN A 31 -7.18 1.25 -13.90
N LYS A 32 -6.65 2.44 -14.21
CA LYS A 32 -7.19 3.74 -13.74
C LYS A 32 -8.68 3.97 -14.06
N ASP A 33 -9.18 3.38 -15.13
CA ASP A 33 -10.58 3.54 -15.53
C ASP A 33 -11.52 2.72 -14.62
N ALA A 34 -11.03 1.61 -14.05
CA ALA A 34 -11.75 0.82 -13.05
C ALA A 34 -11.59 1.41 -11.63
N TYR A 35 -10.38 1.88 -11.29
CA TYR A 35 -10.05 2.51 -10.01
C TYR A 35 -10.05 4.03 -10.12
N ASN A 36 -11.18 4.57 -10.55
CA ASN A 36 -11.35 5.97 -10.94
C ASN A 36 -11.68 6.94 -9.79
N ASP A 37 -11.82 6.44 -8.57
CA ASP A 37 -11.99 7.23 -7.35
C ASP A 37 -11.08 6.72 -6.23
N ASP A 38 -10.90 7.53 -5.19
CA ASP A 38 -9.94 7.22 -4.12
C ASP A 38 -10.39 6.07 -3.22
N ASP A 39 -11.70 5.93 -2.97
CA ASP A 39 -12.23 4.85 -2.14
C ASP A 39 -11.92 3.48 -2.76
N LYS A 40 -12.10 3.34 -4.08
CA LYS A 40 -11.74 2.11 -4.81
C LYS A 40 -10.24 1.82 -4.73
N LYS A 41 -9.39 2.83 -4.86
CA LYS A 41 -7.93 2.66 -4.79
C LYS A 41 -7.49 2.18 -3.41
N VAL A 42 -8.04 2.77 -2.34
CA VAL A 42 -7.72 2.37 -0.97
C VAL A 42 -8.26 0.98 -0.67
N ALA A 43 -9.50 0.68 -1.04
CA ALA A 43 -10.09 -0.65 -0.88
C ALA A 43 -9.28 -1.72 -1.60
N TYR A 44 -8.77 -1.42 -2.81
CA TYR A 44 -7.89 -2.32 -3.54
C TYR A 44 -6.61 -2.62 -2.76
N ALA A 45 -5.91 -1.60 -2.26
CA ALA A 45 -4.69 -1.79 -1.47
C ALA A 45 -4.95 -2.64 -0.21
N LEU A 46 -6.01 -2.30 0.53
CA LEU A 46 -6.40 -3.03 1.75
C LEU A 46 -6.75 -4.50 1.48
N SER A 47 -7.27 -4.85 0.30
CA SER A 47 -7.64 -6.23 -0.05
C SER A 47 -6.46 -7.21 -0.10
N TYR A 48 -5.23 -6.70 -0.24
CA TYR A 48 -3.99 -7.49 -0.21
C TYR A 48 -3.32 -7.49 1.18
N MET A 49 -3.85 -6.76 2.15
CA MET A 49 -3.34 -6.74 3.53
C MET A 49 -4.09 -7.79 4.37
N LYS A 50 -3.95 -9.07 4.00
CA LYS A 50 -4.77 -10.16 4.56
C LYS A 50 -4.01 -11.18 5.41
N ILE A 51 -2.73 -10.94 5.66
CA ILE A 51 -1.86 -11.78 6.49
C ILE A 51 -1.01 -10.92 7.44
N GLY A 52 -0.41 -11.56 8.45
CA GLY A 52 0.55 -10.92 9.34
C GLY A 52 0.01 -9.70 10.10
N VAL A 53 0.89 -8.75 10.40
CA VAL A 53 0.57 -7.50 11.12
C VAL A 53 -0.27 -6.57 10.24
N ALA A 54 -0.07 -6.61 8.91
CA ALA A 54 -0.85 -5.84 7.96
C ALA A 54 -2.35 -6.17 8.03
N PHE A 55 -2.74 -7.41 8.32
CA PHE A 55 -4.15 -7.79 8.50
C PHE A 55 -4.82 -7.05 9.64
N ALA A 56 -4.17 -6.98 10.81
CA ALA A 56 -4.71 -6.25 11.96
C ALA A 56 -4.82 -4.75 11.65
N TRP A 57 -3.79 -4.18 11.02
CA TRP A 57 -3.79 -2.77 10.61
C TRP A 57 -4.92 -2.46 9.62
N ALA A 58 -5.11 -3.30 8.59
CA ALA A 58 -6.18 -3.12 7.61
C ALA A 58 -7.56 -3.26 8.26
N THR A 59 -7.73 -4.20 9.19
CA THR A 59 -8.97 -4.36 9.97
C THR A 59 -9.31 -3.08 10.73
N SER A 60 -8.34 -2.49 11.44
CA SER A 60 -8.55 -1.20 12.13
C SER A 60 -8.82 -0.05 11.17
N TYR A 61 -8.26 -0.07 9.95
CA TYR A 61 -8.57 0.93 8.92
C TYR A 61 -10.03 0.78 8.45
N TYR A 62 -10.49 -0.46 8.17
CA TYR A 62 -11.88 -0.73 7.83
C TYR A 62 -12.84 -0.27 8.92
N GLU A 63 -12.56 -0.59 10.18
CA GLU A 63 -13.41 -0.19 11.32
C GLU A 63 -13.55 1.33 11.43
N GLN A 64 -12.47 2.08 11.19
CA GLN A 64 -12.51 3.55 11.24
C GLN A 64 -13.30 4.13 10.06
N CYS A 65 -13.05 3.65 8.85
CA CYS A 65 -13.62 4.19 7.61
C CYS A 65 -15.08 3.81 7.40
N LEU A 66 -15.49 2.63 7.88
CA LEU A 66 -16.85 2.12 7.71
C LEU A 66 -17.77 2.48 8.88
N ARG A 67 -17.26 3.21 9.88
CA ARG A 67 -18.05 3.71 11.00
C ARG A 67 -18.80 4.98 10.60
N GLY A 68 -20.11 5.02 10.85
CA GLY A 68 -20.94 6.22 10.73
C GLY A 68 -21.87 6.22 9.51
N SER A 69 -22.54 7.36 9.28
CA SER A 69 -23.59 7.50 8.27
C SER A 69 -23.07 7.75 6.85
N THR A 70 -21.77 8.01 6.67
CA THR A 70 -21.15 8.20 5.35
C THR A 70 -19.79 7.49 5.29
N PRO A 71 -19.79 6.16 5.09
CA PRO A 71 -18.57 5.37 4.96
C PRO A 71 -17.69 5.88 3.81
N SER A 72 -16.39 6.04 4.07
CA SER A 72 -15.39 6.37 3.05
C SER A 72 -14.01 5.96 3.55
N PHE A 73 -13.19 5.45 2.63
CA PHE A 73 -11.78 5.14 2.86
C PHE A 73 -10.87 6.36 2.76
N GLY A 74 -11.40 7.49 2.29
CA GLY A 74 -10.71 8.77 2.21
C GLY A 74 -9.82 8.88 0.98
N LYS A 75 -8.83 9.78 1.06
CA LYS A 75 -7.90 10.03 -0.05
C LYS A 75 -6.81 8.98 -0.09
N PHE A 76 -6.47 8.53 -1.30
CA PHE A 76 -5.38 7.58 -1.50
C PHE A 76 -4.04 8.14 -0.98
N ASP A 77 -3.80 9.44 -1.12
CA ASP A 77 -2.60 10.10 -0.58
C ASP A 77 -2.52 10.02 0.95
N ASP A 78 -3.64 10.07 1.66
CA ASP A 78 -3.66 9.97 3.11
C ASP A 78 -3.48 8.52 3.57
N PHE A 79 -4.04 7.55 2.83
CA PHE A 79 -3.69 6.14 2.98
C PHE A 79 -2.19 5.90 2.78
N GLU A 80 -1.58 6.44 1.72
CA GLU A 80 -0.14 6.29 1.48
C GLU A 80 0.68 6.83 2.67
N LYS A 81 0.34 8.00 3.21
CA LYS A 81 1.02 8.56 4.38
C LYS A 81 0.87 7.65 5.61
N ALA A 82 -0.35 7.19 5.89
CA ALA A 82 -0.61 6.30 7.03
C ALA A 82 0.13 4.96 6.90
N PHE A 83 0.13 4.38 5.70
CA PHE A 83 0.87 3.16 5.39
C PHE A 83 2.37 3.36 5.62
N LYS A 84 2.96 4.41 5.05
CA LYS A 84 4.40 4.68 5.18
C LYS A 84 4.80 4.97 6.62
N THR A 85 3.98 5.71 7.36
CA THR A 85 4.20 5.97 8.80
C THR A 85 4.19 4.67 9.62
N SER A 86 3.38 3.70 9.22
CA SER A 86 3.24 2.42 9.94
C SER A 86 4.30 1.40 9.56
N PHE A 87 4.76 1.41 8.31
CA PHE A 87 5.53 0.30 7.74
C PHE A 87 6.84 0.69 7.06
N GLU A 88 7.12 1.95 6.72
CA GLU A 88 8.47 2.28 6.27
C GLU A 88 9.42 2.34 7.48
N PRO A 89 10.64 1.75 7.39
CA PRO A 89 11.64 1.93 8.41
C PRO A 89 12.01 3.41 8.52
N THR A 90 12.15 3.93 9.74
CA THR A 90 12.43 5.34 10.02
C THR A 90 13.74 5.85 9.38
N ASP A 91 14.65 4.94 9.00
CA ASP A 91 15.94 5.20 8.34
C ASP A 91 15.97 4.82 6.83
N SER A 92 14.80 4.58 6.21
CA SER A 92 14.68 3.93 4.89
C SER A 92 15.40 4.63 3.75
N ALA A 93 15.54 5.96 3.78
CA ALA A 93 16.20 6.70 2.70
C ALA A 93 17.69 6.35 2.59
N ALA A 94 18.40 6.22 3.71
CA ALA A 94 19.82 5.88 3.72
C ALA A 94 20.05 4.42 3.30
N GLU A 95 19.22 3.49 3.79
CA GLU A 95 19.29 2.07 3.41
C GLU A 95 18.85 1.81 1.97
N ALA A 96 17.83 2.49 1.46
CA ALA A 96 17.39 2.37 0.08
C ALA A 96 18.45 2.92 -0.88
N ILE A 97 19.09 4.04 -0.55
CA ILE A 97 20.24 4.55 -1.31
C ILE A 97 21.41 3.56 -1.24
N ALA A 98 21.68 2.94 -0.09
CA ALA A 98 22.72 1.93 0.03
C ALA A 98 22.44 0.70 -0.83
N LYS A 99 21.19 0.19 -0.84
CA LYS A 99 20.75 -0.94 -1.69
C LYS A 99 20.77 -0.59 -3.18
N LEU A 100 20.37 0.63 -3.57
CA LEU A 100 20.45 1.10 -4.96
C LEU A 100 21.91 1.20 -5.43
N ARG A 101 22.82 1.65 -4.56
CA ARG A 101 24.26 1.69 -4.86
C ARG A 101 24.84 0.30 -5.06
N THR A 102 24.48 -0.67 -4.20
CA THR A 102 24.97 -2.05 -4.35
C THR A 102 24.38 -2.76 -5.57
N LEU A 103 23.15 -2.47 -5.98
CA LEU A 103 22.55 -2.99 -7.21
C LEU A 103 23.20 -2.45 -8.50
N LYS A 104 23.70 -1.21 -8.50
CA LYS A 104 24.42 -0.63 -9.65
C LYS A 104 25.88 -1.06 -9.77
N MET A 105 26.46 -1.63 -8.72
CA MET A 105 27.87 -2.04 -8.67
C MET A 105 28.09 -3.53 -8.97
N LYS A 106 27.09 -4.23 -9.50
CA LYS A 106 27.14 -5.66 -9.82
C LYS A 106 27.04 -5.90 -11.32
#